data_AF-A0A9D7IAC3-F1
#
_entry.id   AF-A0A9D7IAC3-F1
#
_cell.length_a   1.000
_cell.length_b   1.000
_cell.length_c   1.000
_cell.angle_alpha   90.00
_cell.angle_beta   90.00
_cell.angle_gamma   90.00
#
_symmetry.space_group_name_H-M   'P 1'
#
loop_
_entity.id
_entity.type
_entity.pdbx_description
1 polymer ?
#
loop_
_entity_poly.entity_id
_entity_poly.type
_entity_poly.pdbx_seq_one_letter_code
_entity_poly.pdbx_strand_id
1 'polypeptide(L)'
;MQHLTQKTRFQTMVYTAATLTVLSGLGLFWSTLGFKASVLSSGPGLVLSIGGASGIIAWLIAIILVRGIFTSMGHVGRAIQAQGTPPSPEQTAALQALVKQLGKTTPIALTFLIISVLCMAIAQYVI
;
A
#
# COMPACT_ATOMS: atom_id res chain seq x y z
N MET A 1 15.91 12.84 -11.66
CA MET A 1 15.03 12.15 -10.69
C MET A 1 13.70 12.87 -10.45
N GLN A 2 13.65 14.21 -10.28
CA GLN A 2 12.39 14.97 -10.04
C GLN A 2 11.34 14.93 -11.19
N HIS A 3 11.75 14.74 -12.45
CA HIS A 3 10.80 14.69 -13.58
C HIS A 3 9.95 13.41 -13.64
N LEU A 4 10.38 12.31 -13.02
CA LEU A 4 9.60 11.06 -12.96
C LEU A 4 8.47 11.14 -11.92
N THR A 5 8.64 11.98 -10.89
CA THR A 5 7.66 12.21 -9.82
C THR A 5 6.70 13.36 -10.15
N GLN A 6 7.02 14.21 -11.14
CA GLN A 6 6.24 15.40 -11.47
C GLN A 6 4.99 15.13 -12.31
N LYS A 7 4.96 14.05 -13.11
CA LYS A 7 3.73 13.57 -13.74
C LYS A 7 3.05 12.58 -12.80
N THR A 8 2.11 13.10 -12.02
CA THR A 8 1.10 12.42 -11.19
C THR A 8 0.61 11.05 -11.71
N ARG A 9 0.67 10.80 -13.02
CA ARG A 9 0.25 9.55 -13.66
C ARG A 9 1.02 8.31 -13.20
N PHE A 10 2.32 8.39 -12.89
CA PHE A 10 3.08 7.20 -12.46
C PHE A 10 2.53 6.63 -11.15
N GLN A 11 2.34 7.50 -10.16
CA GLN A 11 1.80 7.11 -8.87
C GLN A 11 0.35 6.58 -9.01
N THR A 12 -0.47 7.21 -9.85
CA THR A 12 -1.82 6.71 -10.15
C THR A 12 -1.80 5.33 -10.85
N MET A 13 -0.88 5.11 -11.78
CA MET A 13 -0.71 3.82 -12.48
C MET A 13 -0.29 2.70 -11.52
N VAL A 14 0.65 2.97 -10.61
CA VAL A 14 1.08 1.98 -9.61
C VAL A 14 -0.06 1.60 -8.67
N TYR A 15 -0.83 2.58 -8.16
CA TYR A 15 -1.96 2.29 -7.28
C TYR A 15 -3.11 1.57 -8.00
N THR A 16 -3.39 1.91 -9.26
CA THR A 16 -4.42 1.22 -10.06
C THR A 16 -4.00 -0.20 -10.40
N ALA A 17 -2.75 -0.43 -10.80
CA ALA A 17 -2.20 -1.77 -11.00
C ALA A 17 -2.25 -2.60 -9.71
N ALA A 18 -1.83 -2.04 -8.57
CA ALA A 18 -1.92 -2.73 -7.28
C ALA A 18 -3.37 -3.10 -6.91
N THR A 19 -4.32 -2.20 -7.17
CA THR A 19 -5.76 -2.47 -6.96
C THR A 19 -6.25 -3.61 -7.84
N LEU A 20 -5.90 -3.59 -9.13
CA LEU A 20 -6.23 -4.65 -10.08
C LEU A 20 -5.64 -5.99 -9.65
N THR A 21 -4.41 -6.02 -9.15
CA THR A 21 -3.77 -7.23 -8.62
C THR A 21 -4.54 -7.80 -7.43
N VAL A 22 -4.95 -6.96 -6.47
CA VAL A 22 -5.75 -7.40 -5.32
C VAL A 22 -7.10 -7.96 -5.77
N LEU A 23 -7.78 -7.28 -6.69
CA LEU A 23 -9.06 -7.74 -7.26
C LEU A 23 -8.91 -9.06 -8.02
N SER A 24 -7.81 -9.21 -8.76
CA SER A 24 -7.50 -10.45 -9.49
C SER A 24 -7.25 -11.62 -8.53
N GLY A 25 -6.51 -11.36 -7.45
CA GLY A 25 -6.29 -12.35 -6.38
C GLY A 25 -7.59 -12.77 -5.69
N LEU A 26 -8.47 -11.81 -5.39
CA LEU A 26 -9.81 -12.07 -4.86
C LEU A 26 -10.66 -12.89 -5.84
N GLY A 27 -10.62 -12.56 -7.13
CA GLY A 27 -11.32 -13.30 -8.18
C GLY A 27 -10.82 -14.75 -8.31
N LEU A 28 -9.51 -14.95 -8.22
CA LEU A 28 -8.90 -16.29 -8.25
C LEU A 28 -9.28 -17.09 -7.00
N PHE A 29 -9.24 -16.46 -5.81
CA PHE A 29 -9.71 -17.07 -4.56
C PHE A 29 -11.18 -17.49 -4.67
N TRP A 30 -12.02 -16.63 -5.24
CA TRP A 30 -13.43 -16.91 -5.48
C TRP A 30 -13.62 -18.10 -6.44
N SER A 31 -12.87 -18.14 -7.55
CA SER A 31 -13.03 -19.18 -8.58
C SER A 31 -12.45 -20.54 -8.18
N THR A 32 -11.38 -20.59 -7.38
CA THR A 32 -10.70 -21.85 -7.00
C THR A 32 -11.24 -22.46 -5.70
N LEU A 33 -11.60 -21.65 -4.70
CA LEU A 33 -12.05 -22.17 -3.40
C LEU A 33 -13.57 -22.17 -3.23
N GLY A 34 -14.30 -21.38 -4.03
CA GLY A 34 -15.76 -21.36 -4.07
C GLY A 34 -16.40 -21.29 -2.68
N PHE A 35 -15.89 -20.47 -1.75
CA PHE A 35 -16.40 -20.32 -0.37
C PHE A 35 -16.73 -21.63 0.36
N LYS A 36 -16.14 -22.78 -0.03
CA LYS A 36 -16.39 -24.05 0.62
C LYS A 36 -15.66 -24.04 1.95
N ALA A 37 -16.42 -23.99 3.03
CA ALA A 37 -15.90 -23.97 4.40
C ALA A 37 -14.89 -25.10 4.67
N SER A 38 -15.02 -26.25 4.01
CA SER A 38 -14.10 -27.39 4.13
C SER A 38 -12.70 -27.14 3.56
N VAL A 39 -12.57 -26.29 2.54
CA VAL A 39 -11.27 -25.94 1.95
C VAL A 39 -10.67 -24.76 2.71
N LEU A 40 -11.49 -23.84 3.21
CA LEU A 40 -11.05 -22.79 4.15
C LEU A 40 -10.48 -23.37 5.44
N SER A 41 -11.03 -24.48 5.94
CA SER A 41 -10.52 -25.17 7.14
C SER A 41 -9.33 -26.10 6.87
N SER A 42 -8.90 -26.26 5.63
CA SER A 42 -7.68 -27.02 5.30
C SER A 42 -6.43 -26.19 5.62
N GLY A 43 -5.34 -26.85 6.03
CA GLY A 43 -4.06 -26.18 6.37
C GLY A 43 -3.61 -25.13 5.34
N PRO A 44 -3.60 -25.44 4.03
CA PRO A 44 -3.27 -24.46 2.99
C PRO A 44 -4.28 -23.30 2.88
N GLY A 45 -5.58 -23.60 3.01
CA GLY A 45 -6.65 -22.60 2.89
C GLY A 45 -6.65 -21.55 3.99
N LEU A 46 -6.30 -21.96 5.23
CA LEU A 46 -6.15 -21.04 6.36
C LEU A 46 -4.99 -20.06 6.15
N VAL A 47 -3.83 -20.57 5.75
CA VAL A 47 -2.62 -19.74 5.53
C VAL A 47 -2.84 -18.75 4.38
N LEU A 48 -3.47 -19.18 3.29
CA LEU A 48 -3.83 -18.30 2.17
C LEU A 48 -4.85 -17.22 2.57
N SER A 49 -5.83 -17.56 3.40
CA SER A 49 -6.84 -16.60 3.87
C SER A 49 -6.25 -15.55 4.80
N ILE A 50 -5.40 -15.95 5.75
CA ILE A 50 -4.71 -15.04 6.67
C ILE A 50 -3.71 -14.15 5.92
N GLY A 51 -2.92 -14.75 5.02
CA GLY A 51 -1.97 -14.02 4.18
C GLY A 51 -2.68 -13.03 3.25
N GLY A 52 -3.79 -13.44 2.64
CA GLY A 52 -4.64 -12.60 1.80
C GLY A 52 -5.28 -11.45 2.57
N ALA A 53 -5.87 -11.72 3.74
CA ALA A 53 -6.44 -10.68 4.60
C ALA A 53 -5.37 -9.66 5.04
N SER A 54 -4.19 -10.14 5.42
CA SER A 54 -3.06 -9.27 5.80
C SER A 54 -2.60 -8.41 4.63
N GLY A 55 -2.55 -8.97 3.42
CA GLY A 55 -2.22 -8.24 2.18
C GLY A 55 -3.26 -7.18 1.82
N ILE A 56 -4.55 -7.46 2.01
CA ILE A 56 -5.64 -6.49 1.81
C ILE A 56 -5.50 -5.34 2.81
N ILE A 57 -5.21 -5.64 4.08
CA ILE A 57 -4.99 -4.60 5.10
C ILE A 57 -3.78 -3.73 4.74
N ALA A 58 -2.66 -4.33 4.34
CA ALA A 58 -1.48 -3.58 3.88
C ALA A 58 -1.82 -2.66 2.69
N TRP A 59 -2.58 -3.18 1.72
CA TRP A 59 -3.03 -2.42 0.55
C TRP A 59 -3.95 -1.25 0.92
N LEU A 60 -4.89 -1.45 1.85
CA LEU A 60 -5.75 -0.38 2.36
C LEU A 60 -4.94 0.73 3.05
N ILE A 61 -3.96 0.36 3.88
CA ILE A 61 -3.07 1.34 4.52
C ILE A 61 -2.29 2.13 3.46
N ALA A 62 -1.79 1.47 2.42
CA ALA A 62 -1.06 2.12 1.34
C ALA A 62 -1.94 3.10 0.53
N ILE A 63 -3.16 2.70 0.16
CA ILE A 63 -4.04 3.54 -0.66
C ILE A 63 -4.69 4.67 0.13
N ILE A 64 -5.09 4.44 1.38
CA ILE A 64 -5.84 5.44 2.15
C ILE A 64 -4.88 6.40 2.86
N LEU A 65 -3.90 5.87 3.59
CA LEU A 65 -3.04 6.69 4.44
C LEU A 65 -1.82 7.22 3.66
N VAL A 66 -1.06 6.32 3.04
CA VAL A 66 0.22 6.69 2.40
C VAL A 66 0.00 7.60 1.19
N ARG A 67 -0.96 7.27 0.31
CA ARG A 67 -1.33 8.12 -0.82
C ARG A 67 -1.79 9.53 -0.38
N GLY A 68 -2.55 9.64 0.70
CA GLY A 68 -3.00 10.93 1.25
C GLY A 68 -1.81 11.80 1.66
N ILE A 69 -0.86 11.23 2.42
CA ILE A 69 0.36 11.92 2.86
C ILE A 69 1.18 12.40 1.65
N PHE A 70 1.40 11.53 0.65
CA PHE A 70 2.12 11.91 -0.57
C PHE A 70 1.42 13.01 -1.37
N THR A 71 0.08 12.99 -1.42
CA THR A 71 -0.71 14.02 -2.11
C THR A 71 -0.52 15.38 -1.42
N SER A 72 -0.60 15.41 -0.09
CA SER A 72 -0.36 16.61 0.71
C SER A 72 1.08 17.13 0.57
N MET A 73 2.08 16.24 0.60
CA MET A 73 3.48 16.60 0.36
C MET A 73 3.66 17.19 -1.04
N GLY A 74 3.00 16.62 -2.06
CA GLY A 74 3.01 17.13 -3.43
C GLY A 74 2.33 18.50 -3.56
N HIS A 75 1.28 18.78 -2.79
CA HIS A 75 0.66 20.10 -2.72
C HIS A 75 1.61 21.15 -2.14
N VAL A 76 2.23 20.87 -0.99
CA VAL A 76 3.21 21.79 -0.36
C VAL A 76 4.42 21.98 -1.27
N GLY A 77 4.93 20.91 -1.87
CA GLY A 77 6.05 20.96 -2.81
C GLY A 77 5.75 21.76 -4.08
N ARG A 78 4.50 21.75 -4.58
CA ARG A 78 4.07 22.60 -5.70
C ARG A 78 3.93 24.07 -5.28
N ALA A 79 3.43 24.33 -4.07
CA ALA A 79 3.33 25.69 -3.53
C ALA A 79 4.71 26.34 -3.39
N ILE A 80 5.70 25.59 -2.86
CA ILE A 80 7.10 26.04 -2.75
C ILE A 80 7.68 26.31 -4.15
N GLN A 81 7.49 25.40 -5.11
CA GLN A 81 7.98 25.58 -6.49
C GLN A 81 7.35 26.80 -7.17
N ALA A 82 6.05 27.04 -6.95
CA ALA A 82 5.35 28.20 -7.51
C ALA A 82 5.80 29.53 -6.88
N GLN A 83 6.23 29.51 -5.63
CA GLN A 83 6.71 30.70 -4.92
C GLN A 83 8.10 31.16 -5.40
N GLY A 84 8.92 30.25 -5.94
CA GLY A 84 10.24 30.55 -6.52
C GLY A 84 11.30 31.02 -5.51
N THR A 85 10.91 31.25 -4.26
CA THR A 85 11.76 31.63 -3.14
C THR A 85 12.04 30.42 -2.23
N PRO A 86 13.06 30.49 -1.35
CA PRO A 86 13.30 29.45 -0.35
C PRO A 86 12.03 29.13 0.47
N PRO A 87 11.85 27.87 0.93
CA PRO A 87 10.66 27.47 1.67
C PRO A 87 10.48 28.33 2.93
N SER A 88 9.26 28.76 3.20
CA SER A 88 8.97 29.46 4.46
C SER A 88 9.15 28.50 5.65
N PRO A 89 9.39 29.02 6.88
CA PRO A 89 9.45 28.19 8.08
C PRO A 89 8.19 27.34 8.27
N GLU A 90 7.02 27.89 7.93
CA GLU A 90 5.72 27.21 7.98
C GLU A 90 5.63 26.05 6.99
N GLN A 91 6.07 26.26 5.74
CA GLN A 91 6.10 25.22 4.71
C GLN A 91 7.07 24.08 5.08
N THR A 92 8.20 24.44 5.70
CA THR A 92 9.19 23.48 6.18
C THR A 92 8.64 22.65 7.34
N ALA A 93 7.96 23.29 8.31
CA ALA A 93 7.30 22.60 9.40
C ALA A 93 6.18 21.67 8.92
N ALA A 94 5.39 22.11 7.93
CA ALA A 94 4.35 21.28 7.31
C ALA A 94 4.93 20.04 6.61
N LEU A 95 6.02 20.18 5.86
CA LEU A 95 6.72 19.05 5.25
C LEU A 95 7.28 18.08 6.31
N GLN A 96 7.90 18.59 7.37
CA GLN A 96 8.44 17.75 8.44
C GLN A 96 7.33 16.97 9.17
N ALA A 97 6.17 17.59 9.41
CA ALA A 97 5.02 16.92 10.01
C ALA A 97 4.53 15.75 9.13
N LEU A 98 4.44 15.96 7.81
CA LEU A 98 4.06 14.93 6.85
C LEU A 98 5.09 13.79 6.77
N VAL A 99 6.39 14.11 6.78
CA VAL A 99 7.47 13.11 6.82
C VAL A 99 7.41 12.29 8.11
N LYS A 100 7.16 12.93 9.26
CA LYS A 100 7.00 12.25 10.54
C LYS A 100 5.79 11.33 10.56
N GLN A 101 4.68 11.75 9.93
CA GLN A 101 3.50 10.91 9.76
C GLN A 101 3.81 9.70 8.87
N LEU A 102 4.48 9.92 7.74
CA LEU A 102 4.90 8.84 6.84
C LEU A 102 5.80 7.82 7.55
N GLY A 103 6.75 8.28 8.36
CA GLY A 103 7.67 7.44 9.13
C GLY A 103 6.97 6.57 10.18
N LYS A 104 5.79 6.97 10.66
CA LYS A 104 4.95 6.16 11.57
C LYS A 104 4.05 5.17 10.83
N THR A 105 3.52 5.55 9.68
CA THR A 105 2.59 4.72 8.91
C THR A 105 3.30 3.62 8.12
N THR A 106 4.46 3.91 7.55
CA THR A 106 5.24 2.99 6.72
C THR A 106 5.61 1.67 7.43
N PRO A 107 6.14 1.66 8.66
CA PRO A 107 6.48 0.41 9.34
C PRO A 107 5.25 -0.48 9.60
N ILE A 108 4.09 0.11 9.89
CA ILE A 108 2.84 -0.66 10.10
C ILE A 108 2.45 -1.39 8.81
N ALA A 109 2.48 -0.69 7.68
CA ALA A 109 2.19 -1.29 6.38
C ALA A 109 3.21 -2.39 6.02
N LEU A 110 4.50 -2.16 6.30
CA LEU A 110 5.56 -3.14 6.07
C LEU A 110 5.37 -4.41 6.89
N THR A 111 5.00 -4.30 8.18
CA THR A 111 4.76 -5.48 9.03
C THR A 111 3.65 -6.35 8.47
N PHE A 112 2.52 -5.76 8.06
CA PHE A 112 1.42 -6.51 7.43
C PHE A 112 1.84 -7.14 6.10
N LEU A 113 2.66 -6.45 5.31
CA LEU A 113 3.18 -6.97 4.06
C LEU A 113 4.13 -8.15 4.28
N ILE A 114 5.01 -8.07 5.28
CA ILE A 114 5.91 -9.17 5.67
C ILE A 114 5.09 -10.38 6.11
N ILE A 115 4.07 -10.20 6.97
CA ILE A 115 3.17 -11.28 7.39
C ILE A 115 2.50 -11.92 6.18
N SER A 116 1.98 -11.11 5.25
CA SER A 116 1.34 -11.60 4.03
C SER A 116 2.28 -12.45 3.18
N VAL A 117 3.51 -11.97 2.95
CA VAL A 117 4.55 -12.68 2.17
C VAL A 117 4.97 -13.97 2.85
N LEU A 118 5.16 -13.96 4.18
CA LEU A 118 5.52 -15.16 4.94
C LEU A 118 4.41 -16.21 4.87
N CYS A 119 3.14 -15.82 5.01
CA CYS A 119 2.02 -16.73 4.82
C CYS A 119 2.02 -17.33 3.40
N MET A 120 2.22 -16.53 2.35
CA MET A 120 2.29 -17.06 0.98
C MET A 120 3.45 -18.04 0.78
N ALA A 121 4.63 -17.75 1.35
CA ALA A 121 5.78 -18.65 1.30
C ALA A 121 5.49 -19.97 2.02
N ILE A 122 4.88 -19.92 3.20
CA ILE A 122 4.52 -21.12 3.97
C ILE A 122 3.46 -21.94 3.21
N ALA A 123 2.47 -21.29 2.59
CA ALA A 123 1.44 -21.99 1.82
C ALA A 123 2.05 -22.87 0.71
N GLN A 124 3.16 -22.45 0.10
CA GLN A 124 3.84 -23.25 -0.93
C GLN A 124 4.43 -24.57 -0.39
N TYR A 125 4.76 -24.65 0.89
CA TYR A 125 5.27 -25.87 1.53
C TYR A 125 4.17 -26.77 2.12
N VAL A 126 2.94 -26.26 2.21
CA VAL A 126 1.79 -26.96 2.82
C VAL A 126 0.83 -27.52 1.74
N ILE A 127 0.97 -27.09 0.48
CA ILE A 127 0.30 -27.65 -0.72
C ILE A 127 1.00 -28.94 -1.14
#